data_AF-A0A224XTG2-F1
#
_entry.id   AF-A0A224XTG2-F1
#
_cell.length_a   1.000
_cell.length_b   1.000
_cell.length_c   1.000
_cell.angle_alpha   90.00
_cell.angle_beta   90.00
_cell.angle_gamma   90.00
#
_symmetry.space_group_name_H-M   'P 1'
#
loop_
_entity.id
_entity.type
_entity.pdbx_description
1 polymer ?
#
loop_
_entity_poly.entity_id
_entity_poly.type
_entity_poly.pdbx_seq_one_letter_code
_entity_poly.pdbx_strand_id
1 'polypeptide(L)'
;WEHCATLAAALRRHAEMGDVQTAVCVLVCLGDKKTQLLSHIDPVEQEAWLVSYLDLLSRHRLWVHSTQIIKLSWLPSINELNQQSTTVYTGCSQCNKPLNQAGWLCAKCDLQTVCSVCHQ
;
A
#
# COMPACT_ATOMS: atom_id res chain seq x y z
N TRP A 1 16.50 -17.77 2.39
CA TRP A 1 15.75 -18.88 3.03
C TRP A 1 15.70 -20.00 2.01
N GLU A 2 16.15 -21.21 2.36
CA GLU A 2 16.33 -22.32 1.40
C GLU A 2 15.00 -22.84 0.80
N HIS A 3 13.85 -22.49 1.39
CA HIS A 3 12.54 -23.02 1.00
C HIS A 3 11.61 -21.99 0.32
N CYS A 4 12.13 -20.83 -0.13
CA CYS A 4 11.31 -19.80 -0.78
C CYS A 4 10.57 -20.33 -2.03
N ALA A 5 11.24 -21.13 -2.85
CA ALA A 5 10.62 -21.71 -4.05
C ALA A 5 9.45 -22.66 -3.72
N THR A 6 9.62 -23.51 -2.70
CA THR A 6 8.57 -24.41 -2.22
C THR A 6 7.40 -23.64 -1.64
N LEU A 7 7.67 -22.60 -0.85
CA LEU A 7 6.64 -21.74 -0.29
C LEU A 7 5.88 -20.99 -1.38
N ALA A 8 6.58 -20.43 -2.38
CA ALA A 8 5.94 -19.76 -3.52
C ALA A 8 5.00 -20.71 -4.28
N ALA A 9 5.44 -21.94 -4.54
CA ALA A 9 4.60 -22.96 -5.16
C ALA A 9 3.37 -23.32 -4.30
N ALA A 10 3.53 -23.41 -2.98
CA ALA A 10 2.41 -23.65 -2.07
C ALA A 10 1.40 -22.51 -2.10
N LEU A 11 1.85 -21.24 -2.03
CA LEU A 11 0.97 -20.07 -2.08
C LEU A 11 0.23 -19.97 -3.42
N ARG A 12 0.91 -20.30 -4.53
CA ARG A 12 0.27 -20.37 -5.86
C ARG A 12 -0.84 -21.41 -5.89
N ARG A 13 -0.59 -22.59 -5.33
CA ARG A 13 -1.63 -23.63 -5.22
C ARG A 13 -2.82 -23.16 -4.39
N HIS A 14 -2.61 -22.44 -3.29
CA HIS A 14 -3.70 -21.84 -2.50
C HIS A 14 -4.52 -20.86 -3.36
N ALA A 15 -3.86 -19.97 -4.08
CA ALA A 15 -4.54 -19.02 -4.96
C ALA A 15 -5.34 -19.72 -6.08
N GLU A 16 -4.78 -20.75 -6.72
CA GLU A 16 -5.45 -21.58 -7.74
C GLU A 16 -6.68 -22.32 -7.19
N MET A 17 -6.66 -22.70 -5.91
CA MET A 17 -7.81 -23.30 -5.21
C MET A 17 -8.86 -22.27 -4.78
N GLY A 18 -8.65 -20.98 -5.08
CA GLY A 18 -9.55 -19.88 -4.70
C GLY A 18 -9.23 -19.24 -3.34
N ASP A 19 -8.22 -19.73 -2.63
CA ASP A 19 -7.75 -19.16 -1.36
C ASP A 19 -6.59 -18.18 -1.60
N VAL A 20 -6.91 -17.06 -2.24
CA VAL A 20 -5.96 -15.97 -2.46
C VAL A 20 -5.60 -15.23 -1.16
N GLN A 21 -6.49 -15.30 -0.16
CA GLN A 21 -6.28 -14.69 1.15
C GLN A 21 -5.02 -15.24 1.81
N THR A 22 -4.83 -16.55 1.85
CA THR A 22 -3.62 -17.16 2.43
C THR A 22 -2.35 -16.64 1.76
N ALA A 23 -2.34 -16.55 0.43
CA ALA A 23 -1.21 -16.03 -0.32
C ALA A 23 -0.84 -14.59 0.09
N VAL A 24 -1.82 -13.69 0.13
CA VAL A 24 -1.59 -12.28 0.51
C VAL A 24 -1.23 -12.14 1.98
N CYS A 25 -1.95 -12.82 2.89
CA CYS A 25 -1.71 -12.74 4.33
C CYS A 25 -0.29 -13.21 4.69
N VAL A 26 0.19 -14.31 4.13
CA VAL A 26 1.56 -14.79 4.37
C VAL A 26 2.59 -13.75 3.93
N LEU A 27 2.43 -13.20 2.73
CA LEU A 27 3.34 -12.18 2.20
C LEU A 27 3.33 -10.89 3.04
N VAL A 28 2.17 -10.46 3.52
CA VAL A 28 2.05 -9.31 4.43
C VAL A 28 2.72 -9.61 5.78
N CYS A 29 2.44 -10.75 6.40
CA CYS A 29 2.99 -11.16 7.70
C CYS A 29 4.52 -11.30 7.69
N LEU A 30 5.11 -11.68 6.54
CA LEU A 30 6.56 -11.78 6.41
C LEU A 30 7.28 -10.42 6.43
N GLY A 31 6.56 -9.30 6.23
CA GLY A 31 7.13 -7.95 6.29
C GLY A 31 8.36 -7.82 5.39
N ASP A 32 9.47 -7.31 5.93
CA ASP A 32 10.72 -7.12 5.18
C ASP A 32 11.37 -8.43 4.73
N LYS A 33 11.04 -9.56 5.35
CA LYS A 33 11.61 -10.88 5.00
C LYS A 33 11.02 -11.45 3.71
N LYS A 34 9.94 -10.87 3.17
CA LYS A 34 9.27 -11.36 1.97
C LYS A 34 10.06 -11.16 0.69
N THR A 35 11.07 -10.28 0.66
CA THR A 35 11.82 -9.92 -0.57
C THR A 35 12.39 -11.13 -1.30
N GLN A 36 12.96 -12.09 -0.57
CA GLN A 36 13.49 -13.33 -1.15
C GLN A 36 12.41 -14.31 -1.64
N LEU A 37 11.18 -14.18 -1.13
CA LEU A 37 10.05 -14.99 -1.57
C LEU A 37 9.39 -14.40 -2.81
N LEU A 38 9.26 -13.06 -2.86
CA LEU A 38 8.70 -12.34 -4.00
C LEU A 38 9.48 -12.58 -5.30
N SER A 39 10.79 -12.81 -5.24
CA SER A 39 11.58 -13.15 -6.45
C SER A 39 11.19 -14.48 -7.11
N HIS A 40 10.39 -15.32 -6.45
CA HIS A 40 9.88 -16.59 -7.00
C HIS A 40 8.41 -16.51 -7.47
N ILE A 41 7.81 -15.31 -7.42
CA ILE A 41 6.41 -15.07 -7.80
C ILE A 41 6.43 -13.95 -8.82
N ASP A 42 5.80 -14.14 -9.97
CA ASP A 42 5.82 -13.12 -11.01
C ASP A 42 5.12 -11.83 -10.52
N PRO A 43 5.64 -10.62 -10.82
CA PRO A 43 5.01 -9.37 -10.38
C PRO A 43 3.54 -9.23 -10.78
N VAL A 44 3.15 -9.73 -11.97
CA VAL A 44 1.75 -9.72 -12.43
C VAL A 44 0.90 -10.66 -11.57
N GLU A 45 1.45 -11.81 -11.19
CA GLU A 45 0.79 -12.75 -10.28
C GLU A 45 0.62 -12.15 -8.88
N GLN A 46 1.64 -11.45 -8.36
CA GLN A 46 1.57 -10.76 -7.08
C GLN A 46 0.47 -9.69 -7.08
N GLU A 47 0.39 -8.89 -8.15
CA GLU A 47 -0.63 -7.86 -8.32
C GLU A 47 -2.04 -8.49 -8.41
N ALA A 48 -2.19 -9.53 -9.22
CA ALA A 48 -3.46 -10.25 -9.35
C ALA A 48 -3.96 -10.82 -8.02
N TRP A 49 -3.06 -11.35 -7.17
CA TRP A 49 -3.43 -11.84 -5.84
C TRP A 49 -3.92 -10.71 -4.94
N LEU A 50 -3.20 -9.57 -4.92
CA LEU A 50 -3.58 -8.40 -4.12
C LEU A 50 -4.94 -7.84 -4.57
N VAL A 51 -5.15 -7.65 -5.87
CA VAL A 51 -6.42 -7.14 -6.42
C VAL A 51 -7.57 -8.09 -6.09
N SER A 52 -7.38 -9.39 -6.30
CA SER A 52 -8.43 -10.40 -6.02
C SER A 52 -8.81 -10.43 -4.55
N TYR A 53 -7.82 -10.27 -3.65
CA TYR A 53 -8.10 -10.22 -2.21
C TYR A 53 -8.78 -8.91 -1.80
N LEU A 54 -8.40 -7.76 -2.37
CA LEU A 54 -9.08 -6.49 -2.12
C LEU A 54 -10.54 -6.53 -2.58
N ASP A 55 -10.81 -7.13 -3.73
CA ASP A 55 -12.17 -7.36 -4.23
C ASP A 55 -12.98 -8.25 -3.28
N LEU A 56 -12.38 -9.32 -2.76
CA LEU A 56 -13.03 -10.19 -1.76
C LEU A 56 -13.40 -9.41 -0.50
N LEU A 57 -12.45 -8.65 0.06
CA LEU A 57 -12.69 -7.83 1.26
C LEU A 57 -13.78 -6.77 1.00
N SER A 58 -13.78 -6.16 -0.18
CA SER A 58 -14.78 -5.17 -0.61
C SER A 58 -16.19 -5.78 -0.67
N ARG A 59 -16.34 -6.98 -1.25
CA ARG A 59 -17.63 -7.71 -1.30
C ARG A 59 -18.17 -8.02 0.09
N HIS A 60 -17.29 -8.28 1.05
CA HIS A 60 -17.64 -8.50 2.46
C HIS A 60 -17.74 -7.22 3.30
N ARG A 61 -17.58 -6.04 2.69
CA ARG A 61 -17.62 -4.72 3.36
C ARG A 61 -16.57 -4.57 4.48
N LEU A 62 -15.43 -5.23 4.33
CA LEU A 62 -14.31 -5.19 5.29
C LEU A 62 -13.35 -4.04 5.01
N TRP A 63 -13.87 -2.82 4.91
CA TRP A 63 -13.14 -1.63 4.46
C TRP A 63 -11.86 -1.35 5.25
N VAL A 64 -11.91 -1.49 6.57
CA VAL A 64 -10.75 -1.30 7.45
C VAL A 64 -9.63 -2.26 7.08
N HIS A 65 -9.96 -3.53 6.81
CA HIS A 65 -8.98 -4.53 6.41
C HIS A 65 -8.46 -4.25 5.00
N SER A 66 -9.33 -3.85 4.06
CA SER A 66 -8.90 -3.42 2.72
C SER A 66 -7.87 -2.27 2.79
N THR A 67 -8.13 -1.25 3.61
CA THR A 67 -7.19 -0.13 3.80
C THR A 67 -5.88 -0.57 4.45
N GLN A 68 -5.91 -1.52 5.39
CA GLN A 68 -4.70 -2.09 5.98
C GLN A 68 -3.86 -2.84 4.94
N ILE A 69 -4.50 -3.64 4.07
CA ILE A 69 -3.82 -4.34 2.99
C ILE A 69 -3.21 -3.37 1.98
N ILE A 70 -3.95 -2.33 1.58
CA ILE A 70 -3.42 -1.25 0.72
C ILE A 70 -2.17 -0.63 1.36
N LYS A 71 -2.24 -0.25 2.64
CA LYS A 71 -1.12 0.36 3.37
C LYS A 71 0.11 -0.56 3.48
N LEU A 72 -0.11 -1.87 3.64
CA LEU A 72 0.97 -2.87 3.81
C LEU A 72 1.48 -3.45 2.47
N SER A 73 0.82 -3.11 1.36
CA SER A 73 1.21 -3.57 0.03
C SER A 73 2.58 -3.05 -0.36
N TRP A 74 3.37 -3.91 -1.00
CA TRP A 74 4.71 -3.61 -1.51
C TRP A 74 4.70 -3.15 -2.97
N LEU A 75 3.54 -3.24 -3.65
CA LEU A 75 3.37 -2.76 -5.01
C LEU A 75 2.86 -1.31 -4.99
N PRO A 76 3.58 -0.35 -5.61
CA PRO A 76 3.13 1.05 -5.66
C PRO A 76 1.72 1.21 -6.24
N SER A 77 1.40 0.45 -7.30
CA SER A 77 0.08 0.44 -7.95
C SER A 77 -1.07 0.15 -6.98
N ILE A 78 -0.81 -0.65 -5.93
CA ILE A 78 -1.78 -0.98 -4.89
C ILE A 78 -1.67 -0.03 -3.70
N ASN A 79 -0.45 0.33 -3.27
CA ASN A 79 -0.23 1.16 -2.09
C ASN A 79 -0.79 2.58 -2.26
N GLU A 80 -0.77 3.10 -3.48
CA GLU A 80 -1.23 4.44 -3.82
C GLU A 80 -2.74 4.53 -4.08
N LEU A 81 -3.49 3.43 -4.01
CA LEU A 81 -4.94 3.42 -4.25
C LEU A 81 -5.70 4.39 -3.32
N ASN A 82 -5.19 4.61 -2.11
CA ASN A 82 -5.78 5.57 -1.17
C ASN A 82 -5.55 7.05 -1.53
N GLN A 83 -4.65 7.34 -2.48
CA GLN A 83 -4.32 8.69 -2.95
C GLN A 83 -5.01 9.06 -4.27
N GLN A 84 -5.44 8.07 -5.07
CA GLN A 84 -6.01 8.31 -6.41
C GLN A 84 -7.34 9.07 -6.42
N SER A 85 -8.09 9.07 -5.31
CA SER A 85 -9.36 9.81 -5.18
C SER A 85 -9.42 10.66 -3.91
N THR A 86 -8.27 10.93 -3.30
CA THR A 86 -8.15 11.74 -2.08
C THR A 86 -7.30 12.95 -2.38
N THR A 87 -7.92 14.12 -2.53
CA THR A 87 -7.19 15.39 -2.66
C THR A 87 -6.82 15.90 -1.28
N VAL A 88 -5.52 16.07 -1.02
CA VAL A 88 -5.03 16.71 0.20
C VAL A 88 -4.77 18.19 -0.07
N TYR A 89 -5.53 19.06 0.59
CA TYR A 89 -5.30 20.50 0.54
C TYR A 89 -4.25 20.89 1.58
N THR A 90 -3.15 21.49 1.13
CA THR A 90 -2.07 21.98 2.01
C THR A 90 -2.18 23.50 2.20
N GLY A 91 -2.01 23.95 3.44
CA GLY A 91 -2.12 25.36 3.81
C GLY A 91 -1.08 25.77 4.85
N CYS A 92 -0.74 27.06 4.87
CA CYS A 92 0.15 27.63 5.87
C CYS A 92 -0.49 27.56 7.27
N SER A 93 0.27 27.09 8.26
CA SER A 93 -0.20 26.95 9.66
C SER A 93 -0.61 28.27 10.32
N GLN A 94 -0.11 29.41 9.83
CA GLN A 94 -0.45 30.73 10.38
C GLN A 94 -1.57 31.46 9.62
N CYS A 95 -1.48 31.51 8.28
CA CYS A 95 -2.40 32.31 7.48
C CYS A 95 -3.43 31.50 6.69
N ASN A 96 -3.37 30.17 6.77
CA ASN A 96 -4.23 29.20 6.08
C ASN A 96 -4.28 29.36 4.55
N LYS A 97 -3.37 30.13 3.96
CA LYS A 97 -3.28 30.26 2.51
C LYS A 97 -2.74 28.96 1.90
N PRO A 98 -3.27 28.54 0.75
CA PRO A 98 -2.77 27.39 0.01
C PRO A 98 -1.26 27.46 -0.26
N LEU A 99 -0.56 26.35 -0.05
CA LEU A 99 0.86 26.23 -0.37
C LEU A 99 1.00 25.74 -1.82
N ASN A 100 1.14 26.69 -2.74
CA ASN A 100 1.10 26.41 -4.19
C ASN A 100 2.49 26.12 -4.81
N GLN A 101 3.57 26.24 -4.03
CA GLN A 101 4.95 26.09 -4.49
C GLN A 101 5.60 24.82 -3.92
N ALA A 102 6.49 24.22 -4.71
CA ALA A 102 7.38 23.17 -4.24
C ALA A 102 8.22 23.70 -3.05
N GLY A 103 8.16 23.02 -1.89
CA GLY A 103 9.00 23.35 -0.73
C GLY A 103 8.30 23.85 0.53
N TRP A 104 6.97 23.74 0.64
CA TRP A 104 6.22 24.09 1.86
C TRP A 104 6.41 25.52 2.39
N LEU A 105 6.87 26.45 1.54
CA LEU A 105 7.11 27.85 1.90
C LEU A 105 5.85 28.68 1.70
N CYS A 106 5.44 29.44 2.73
CA CYS A 106 4.36 30.38 2.60
C CYS A 106 4.86 31.74 2.10
N ALA A 107 4.53 32.12 0.87
CA ALA A 107 4.91 33.43 0.30
C ALA A 107 4.34 34.65 1.06
N LYS A 108 3.31 34.48 1.90
CA LYS A 108 2.75 35.57 2.72
C LYS A 108 3.48 35.72 4.07
N CYS A 109 3.78 34.60 4.72
CA CYS A 109 4.35 34.58 6.06
C CYS A 109 5.88 34.44 6.06
N ASP A 110 6.47 34.16 4.89
CA ASP A 110 7.88 33.84 4.70
C ASP A 110 8.38 32.74 5.66
N LEU A 111 7.51 31.74 5.87
CA LEU A 111 7.73 30.65 6.82
C LEU A 111 7.65 29.31 6.10
N GLN A 112 8.64 28.46 6.33
CA GLN A 112 8.58 27.06 5.95
C GLN A 112 7.66 26.31 6.91
N THR A 113 6.63 25.69 6.36
CA THR A 113 5.70 24.82 7.09
C THR A 113 6.15 23.37 6.95
N VAL A 114 5.86 22.55 7.94
CA VAL A 114 5.96 21.08 7.84
C VAL A 114 4.56 20.50 7.84
N CYS A 115 4.38 19.33 7.25
CA CYS A 115 3.08 18.67 7.30
C CYS A 115 2.69 18.37 8.76
N SER A 116 1.49 18.77 9.19
CA SER A 116 1.01 18.49 10.55
C SER A 116 0.69 17.02 10.82
N VAL A 117 0.63 16.20 9.77
CA VAL A 117 0.29 14.77 9.84
C VAL A 117 1.54 13.90 9.89
N CYS A 118 2.50 14.12 8.99
CA CYS A 118 3.73 13.32 8.93
C CYS A 118 4.96 14.02 9.54
N HIS A 119 4.87 15.31 9.88
CA HIS A 119 5.96 16.12 10.41
C HIS A 119 7.23 16.12 9.54
N GLN A 120 7.05 15.89 8.24
CA GLN A 120 8.06 15.98 7.18
C GLN A 120 7.76 17.18 6.26
#